data_AF-A0A166TPG9-F1
#
_entry.id   AF-A0A166TPG9-F1
#
_cell.length_a   1.000
_cell.length_b   1.000
_cell.length_c   1.000
_cell.angle_alpha   90.00
_cell.angle_beta   90.00
_cell.angle_gamma   90.00
#
_symmetry.space_group_name_H-M   'P 1'
#
loop_
_entity.id
_entity.type
_entity.pdbx_description
1 polymer ?
#
loop_
_entity_poly.entity_id
_entity_poly.type
_entity_poly.pdbx_seq_one_letter_code
_entity_poly.pdbx_strand_id
1 'polypeptide(L)'
;MGHMVNLVLPCDAPPAPHLVDVGYGGLGALSMLFRPLPLAHGAVRASFAPPEEHRLVRAPRPADDSTLADDAPAAQGWCLQVRAAQGAEWRTPHWFSTAEYTEADFAWMSFCVSKLPAGPTYNLLMCIKLHELPGGAIARTSVAGARAVRKVGGAREVLERWEWEEERVEAMRRLCGVNLEEGALEWVKEKPGMALPFRRDAEGGVPM
;
A
#
# COMPACT_ATOMS: atom_id res chain seq x y z
N MET A 1 5.25 -4.53 -9.92
CA MET A 1 4.97 -3.19 -9.35
C MET A 1 6.23 -2.71 -8.65
N GLY A 2 6.68 -1.47 -8.89
CA GLY A 2 7.82 -0.90 -8.18
C GLY A 2 7.43 -0.58 -6.73
N HIS A 3 8.21 -1.07 -5.76
CA HIS A 3 7.99 -0.82 -4.33
C HIS A 3 9.35 -0.66 -3.64
N MET A 4 9.42 0.28 -2.71
CA MET A 4 10.61 0.58 -1.94
C MET A 4 10.45 0.05 -0.52
N VAL A 5 11.49 -0.60 -0.02
CA VAL A 5 11.59 -1.03 1.38
C VAL A 5 12.89 -0.53 1.99
N ASN A 6 12.90 -0.37 3.31
CA ASN A 6 14.10 0.00 4.05
C ASN A 6 14.65 -1.22 4.79
N LEU A 7 15.96 -1.44 4.69
CA LEU A 7 16.69 -2.37 5.53
C LEU A 7 17.46 -1.56 6.58
N VAL A 8 17.05 -1.69 7.84
CA VAL A 8 17.59 -0.90 8.94
C VAL A 8 18.44 -1.79 9.83
N LEU A 9 19.69 -1.38 10.07
CA LEU A 9 20.56 -2.00 11.06
C LEU A 9 20.49 -1.18 12.36
N PRO A 10 19.95 -1.73 13.46
CA PRO A 10 19.92 -1.00 14.72
C PRO A 10 21.33 -0.87 15.33
N CYS A 11 21.66 0.29 15.89
CA CYS A 11 22.98 0.54 16.50
C CYS A 11 23.25 -0.32 17.75
N ASP A 12 22.19 -0.61 18.53
CA ASP A 12 22.31 -1.23 19.87
C ASP A 12 21.73 -2.67 19.93
N ALA A 13 21.55 -3.32 18.78
CA ALA A 13 20.94 -4.65 18.67
C ALA A 13 21.87 -5.62 17.93
N PRO A 14 21.62 -6.95 17.95
CA PRO A 14 22.42 -7.90 17.17
C PRO A 14 22.51 -7.48 15.69
N PRO A 15 23.60 -7.86 14.98
CA PRO A 15 23.97 -7.31 13.67
C PRO A 15 23.13 -7.88 12.51
N ALA A 16 21.82 -7.98 12.69
CA ALA A 16 20.89 -8.42 11.66
C ALA A 16 20.05 -7.23 11.19
N PRO A 17 20.03 -6.93 9.88
CA PRO A 17 19.14 -5.91 9.36
C PRO A 17 17.68 -6.32 9.57
N HIS A 18 16.83 -5.32 9.73
CA HIS A 18 15.40 -5.48 9.84
C HIS A 18 14.72 -4.85 8.62
N LEU A 19 13.74 -5.56 8.06
CA LEU A 19 12.82 -4.99 7.09
C LEU A 19 11.91 -3.99 7.79
N VAL A 20 11.87 -2.77 7.27
CA VAL A 20 10.94 -1.71 7.64
C VAL A 20 10.23 -1.24 6.38
N ASP A 21 8.90 -1.38 6.37
CA ASP A 21 8.06 -0.98 5.25
C ASP A 21 6.85 -0.20 5.76
N VAL A 22 6.85 1.10 5.48
CA VAL A 22 5.78 2.03 5.81
C VAL A 22 5.06 2.54 4.56
N GLY A 23 5.43 2.05 3.37
CA GLY A 23 4.96 2.57 2.09
C GLY A 23 3.96 1.67 1.36
N TYR A 24 3.86 0.38 1.73
CA TYR A 24 3.05 -0.57 0.95
C TYR A 24 1.53 -0.32 1.01
N GLY A 25 1.02 0.27 2.09
CA GLY A 25 -0.41 0.56 2.26
C GLY A 25 -1.33 -0.67 2.49
N GLY A 26 -0.85 -1.89 2.22
CA GLY A 26 -1.56 -3.15 2.43
C GLY A 26 -2.13 -3.74 1.13
N LEU A 27 -2.53 -5.02 1.17
CA LEU A 27 -3.03 -5.76 -0.01
C LEU A 27 -4.49 -6.18 0.20
N GLY A 28 -5.43 -5.43 -0.37
CA GLY A 28 -6.85 -5.71 -0.26
C GLY A 28 -7.33 -5.68 1.20
N ALA A 29 -7.69 -6.84 1.75
CA ALA A 29 -8.08 -6.99 3.16
C ALA A 29 -6.89 -7.22 4.11
N LEU A 30 -5.69 -7.49 3.58
CA LEU A 30 -4.49 -7.78 4.38
C LEU A 30 -3.74 -6.50 4.71
N SER A 31 -3.24 -6.42 5.94
CA SER A 31 -2.56 -5.24 6.42
C SER A 31 -1.10 -5.17 5.99
N MET A 32 -0.56 -3.95 6.08
CA MET A 32 0.87 -3.70 5.93
C MET A 32 1.66 -4.16 7.15
N LEU A 33 2.97 -4.31 6.97
CA LEU A 33 3.90 -4.52 8.07
C LEU A 33 3.85 -3.29 9.01
N PHE A 34 3.68 -3.51 10.30
CA PHE A 34 3.52 -2.42 11.28
C PHE A 34 4.68 -2.30 12.26
N ARG A 35 5.56 -3.31 12.27
CA ARG A 35 6.74 -3.37 13.11
C ARG A 35 7.91 -3.92 12.30
N PRO A 36 9.16 -3.53 12.62
CA PRO A 36 10.33 -4.09 11.97
C PRO A 36 10.35 -5.62 12.04
N LEU A 37 10.68 -6.27 10.93
CA LEU A 37 10.77 -7.73 10.84
C LEU A 37 12.24 -8.12 10.61
N PRO A 38 12.86 -8.96 11.45
CA PRO A 38 14.24 -9.37 11.23
C PRO A 38 14.40 -10.00 9.85
N LEU A 39 15.45 -9.63 9.11
CA LEU A 39 15.75 -10.17 7.79
C LEU A 39 16.35 -11.58 7.92
N ALA A 40 15.50 -12.54 8.30
CA ALA A 40 15.85 -13.94 8.49
C ALA A 40 14.79 -14.83 7.85
N HIS A 41 15.23 -15.92 7.21
CA HIS A 41 14.31 -16.87 6.59
C HIS A 41 13.44 -17.51 7.66
N GLY A 42 12.12 -17.48 7.46
CA GLY A 42 11.13 -18.01 8.39
C GLY A 42 10.78 -17.06 9.53
N ALA A 43 11.32 -15.84 9.60
CA ALA A 43 10.94 -14.87 10.63
C ALA A 43 9.46 -14.51 10.49
N VAL A 44 8.66 -14.77 11.53
CA VAL A 44 7.22 -14.48 11.58
C VAL A 44 6.94 -13.36 12.58
N ARG A 45 5.94 -12.53 12.29
CA ARG A 45 5.44 -11.51 13.21
C ARG A 45 3.93 -11.35 13.06
N ALA A 46 3.25 -11.18 14.18
CA ALA A 46 1.87 -10.71 14.15
C ALA A 46 1.78 -9.36 13.45
N SER A 47 0.64 -9.11 12.80
CA SER A 47 0.22 -7.82 12.25
C SER A 47 -0.42 -6.94 13.33
N PHE A 48 -0.78 -5.71 13.00
CA PHE A 48 -1.63 -4.89 13.87
C PHE A 48 -3.09 -5.37 13.89
N ALA A 49 -3.41 -6.32 13.00
CA ALA A 49 -4.73 -6.88 12.80
C ALA A 49 -4.79 -8.39 13.14
N PRO A 50 -4.63 -8.83 14.41
CA PRO A 50 -4.71 -10.24 14.75
C PRO A 50 -6.01 -10.89 14.24
N PRO A 51 -5.97 -12.16 13.78
CA PRO A 51 -4.85 -13.11 13.83
C PRO A 51 -3.90 -13.04 12.61
N GLU A 52 -3.88 -11.95 11.86
CA GLU A 52 -3.02 -11.80 10.69
C GLU A 52 -1.52 -11.78 11.05
N GLU A 53 -0.70 -12.39 10.20
CA GLU A 53 0.74 -12.51 10.39
C GLU A 53 1.52 -12.23 9.09
N HIS A 54 2.73 -11.71 9.26
CA HIS A 54 3.72 -11.50 8.22
C HIS A 54 4.90 -12.46 8.40
N ARG A 55 5.51 -12.89 7.30
CA ARG A 55 6.72 -13.71 7.31
C ARG A 55 7.70 -13.29 6.23
N LEU A 56 8.99 -13.44 6.50
CA LEU A 56 10.03 -13.38 5.47
C LEU A 56 10.49 -14.77 5.04
N VAL A 57 10.56 -14.98 3.73
CA VAL A 57 11.08 -16.21 3.13
C VAL A 57 12.14 -15.84 2.12
N ARG A 58 13.34 -16.39 2.30
CA ARG A 58 14.37 -16.34 1.26
C ARG A 58 13.98 -17.31 0.14
N ALA A 59 13.73 -16.79 -1.06
CA ALA A 59 13.23 -17.56 -2.19
C ALA A 59 13.67 -16.93 -3.52
N PRO A 60 13.66 -17.72 -4.62
CA PRO A 60 13.83 -17.16 -5.96
C PRO A 60 12.72 -16.15 -6.29
N ARG A 61 13.03 -15.21 -7.17
CA ARG A 61 12.01 -14.32 -7.77
C ARG A 61 10.92 -15.17 -8.45
N PRO A 62 9.62 -14.82 -8.32
CA PRO A 62 8.54 -15.48 -9.06
C PRO A 62 8.80 -15.50 -10.59
N ALA A 63 8.54 -16.64 -11.23
CA ALA A 63 8.89 -16.90 -12.64
C ALA A 63 8.15 -15.98 -13.62
N ASP A 64 6.94 -15.57 -13.25
CA ASP A 64 5.99 -14.79 -14.04
C ASP A 64 6.51 -13.38 -14.39
N ASP A 65 7.57 -12.93 -13.71
CA ASP A 65 8.15 -11.58 -13.78
C ASP A 65 9.52 -11.55 -14.51
N SER A 66 9.98 -12.67 -15.07
CA SER A 66 11.30 -12.77 -15.73
C SER A 66 11.18 -12.94 -17.24
N THR A 67 11.91 -12.13 -18.01
CA THR A 67 12.10 -12.32 -19.46
C THR A 67 13.40 -13.06 -19.78
N LEU A 68 14.16 -13.47 -18.76
CA LEU A 68 15.34 -14.31 -18.95
C LEU A 68 14.93 -15.72 -19.34
N ALA A 69 15.78 -16.40 -20.10
CA ALA A 69 15.56 -17.79 -20.54
C ALA A 69 15.28 -18.71 -19.34
N ASP A 70 14.46 -19.75 -19.56
CA ASP A 70 13.99 -20.68 -18.53
C ASP A 70 15.11 -21.39 -17.74
N ASP A 71 16.35 -21.37 -18.27
CA ASP A 71 17.55 -21.96 -17.71
C ASP A 71 18.44 -20.98 -16.90
N ALA A 72 18.09 -19.70 -16.85
CA ALA A 72 18.82 -18.73 -16.05
C ALA A 72 18.59 -18.98 -14.54
N PRO A 73 19.65 -18.99 -13.70
CA PRO A 73 19.49 -19.15 -12.26
C PRO A 73 18.60 -18.03 -11.70
N ALA A 74 17.43 -18.39 -11.17
CA ALA A 74 16.51 -17.42 -10.61
C ALA A 74 17.18 -16.65 -9.46
N ALA A 75 17.21 -15.32 -9.59
CA ALA A 75 17.81 -14.44 -8.59
C ALA A 75 17.18 -14.71 -7.21
N GLN A 76 18.03 -15.01 -6.22
CA GLN A 76 17.59 -15.20 -4.85
C GLN A 76 17.31 -13.85 -4.20
N GLY A 77 16.19 -13.75 -3.50
CA GLY A 77 15.83 -12.56 -2.73
C GLY A 77 14.90 -12.92 -1.59
N TRP A 78 14.08 -11.96 -1.20
CA TRP A 78 13.21 -12.04 -0.04
C TRP A 78 11.75 -11.82 -0.45
N CYS A 79 10.90 -12.78 -0.10
CA CYS A 79 9.46 -12.66 -0.18
C CYS A 79 8.93 -12.17 1.17
N LEU A 80 8.32 -10.98 1.21
CA LEU A 80 7.40 -10.65 2.29
C LEU A 80 6.10 -11.41 2.01
N GLN A 81 5.68 -12.21 2.97
CA GLN A 81 4.43 -12.97 2.91
C GLN A 81 3.47 -12.51 4.01
N VAL A 82 2.18 -12.62 3.74
CA VAL A 82 1.11 -12.33 4.71
C VAL A 82 0.03 -13.42 4.65
N ARG A 83 -0.52 -13.76 5.81
CA ARG A 83 -1.69 -14.65 5.94
C ARG A 83 -2.72 -14.07 6.90
N ALA A 84 -4.00 -14.35 6.65
CA ALA A 84 -5.10 -13.80 7.43
C ALA A 84 -5.24 -14.44 8.83
N ALA A 85 -4.87 -15.71 8.96
CA ALA A 85 -4.94 -16.48 10.20
C ALA A 85 -4.01 -17.70 10.14
N GLN A 86 -3.79 -18.35 11.27
CA GLN A 86 -3.08 -19.63 11.31
C GLN A 86 -3.82 -20.68 10.46
N GLY A 87 -3.08 -21.39 9.61
CA GLY A 87 -3.63 -22.36 8.66
C GLY A 87 -4.13 -21.77 7.34
N ALA A 88 -4.29 -20.45 7.24
CA ALA A 88 -4.56 -19.80 5.95
C ALA A 88 -3.31 -19.80 5.05
N GLU A 89 -3.55 -19.75 3.74
CA GLU A 89 -2.50 -19.68 2.73
C GLU A 89 -1.66 -18.40 2.87
N TRP A 90 -0.35 -18.53 2.68
CA TRP A 90 0.57 -17.41 2.60
C TRP A 90 0.47 -16.76 1.22
N ARG A 91 0.20 -15.46 1.20
CA ARG A 91 0.23 -14.65 -0.03
C ARG A 91 1.50 -13.82 -0.05
N THR A 92 2.10 -13.63 -1.23
CA THR A 92 3.35 -12.87 -1.42
C THR A 92 3.05 -11.49 -2.00
N PRO A 93 2.83 -10.44 -1.19
CA PRO A 93 2.57 -9.08 -1.65
C PRO A 93 3.69 -8.47 -2.49
N HIS A 94 4.95 -8.77 -2.16
CA HIS A 94 6.10 -8.32 -2.93
C HIS A 94 7.36 -9.16 -2.65
N TRP A 95 8.25 -9.16 -3.63
CA TRP A 95 9.60 -9.71 -3.56
C TRP A 95 10.60 -8.55 -3.66
N PHE A 96 11.73 -8.65 -2.94
CA PHE A 96 12.80 -7.66 -3.00
C PHE A 96 14.18 -8.32 -2.91
N SER A 97 15.20 -7.61 -3.42
CA SER A 97 16.61 -7.96 -3.23
C SER A 97 17.23 -7.05 -2.16
N THR A 98 18.44 -7.39 -1.71
CA THR A 98 19.22 -6.52 -0.80
C THR A 98 20.16 -5.58 -1.55
N ALA A 99 20.01 -5.45 -2.87
CA ALA A 99 20.78 -4.49 -3.64
C ALA A 99 20.44 -3.06 -3.18
N GLU A 100 21.46 -2.23 -3.03
CA GLU A 100 21.29 -0.83 -2.71
C GLU A 100 20.81 -0.06 -3.95
N TYR A 101 19.93 0.89 -3.72
CA TYR A 101 19.39 1.79 -4.75
C TYR A 101 19.66 3.23 -4.34
N THR A 102 19.93 4.07 -5.33
CA THR A 102 20.18 5.49 -5.17
C THR A 102 18.89 6.30 -5.25
N GLU A 103 18.95 7.58 -4.86
CA GLU A 103 17.83 8.52 -5.05
C GLU A 103 17.40 8.61 -6.53
N ALA A 104 18.35 8.57 -7.46
CA ALA A 104 18.06 8.59 -8.90
C ALA A 104 17.25 7.35 -9.34
N ASP A 105 17.58 6.17 -8.81
CA ASP A 105 16.82 4.95 -9.08
C ASP A 105 15.37 5.07 -8.58
N PHE A 106 15.19 5.65 -7.39
CA PHE A 106 13.86 5.89 -6.83
C PHE A 106 13.07 6.96 -7.56
N ALA A 107 13.72 8.02 -8.05
CA ALA A 107 13.08 9.02 -8.89
C ALA A 107 12.56 8.40 -10.19
N TRP A 108 13.36 7.54 -10.83
CA TRP A 108 12.93 6.80 -12.02
C TRP A 108 11.76 5.86 -11.72
N MET A 109 11.85 5.08 -10.65
CA MET A 109 10.79 4.16 -10.24
C MET A 109 9.48 4.91 -9.92
N SER A 110 9.58 6.03 -9.20
CA SER A 110 8.45 6.89 -8.86
C SER A 110 7.79 7.49 -10.11
N PHE A 111 8.60 7.93 -11.08
CA PHE A 111 8.11 8.39 -12.37
C PHE A 111 7.32 7.28 -13.09
N CYS A 112 7.87 6.07 -13.17
CA CYS A 112 7.18 4.94 -13.79
C CYS A 112 5.84 4.64 -13.11
N VAL A 113 5.82 4.53 -11.78
CA VAL A 113 4.61 4.22 -11.00
C VAL A 113 3.55 5.34 -11.07
N SER A 114 3.98 6.59 -11.24
CA SER A 114 3.08 7.76 -11.28
C SER A 114 2.62 8.16 -12.68
N LYS A 115 3.37 7.80 -13.74
CA LYS A 115 3.13 8.28 -15.11
C LYS A 115 2.77 7.19 -16.11
N LEU A 116 3.13 5.93 -15.87
CA LEU A 116 2.73 4.84 -16.75
C LEU A 116 1.25 4.48 -16.50
N PRO A 117 0.42 4.37 -17.55
CA PRO A 117 -1.00 4.05 -17.40
C PRO A 117 -1.30 2.60 -16.98
N ALA A 118 -0.27 1.87 -16.53
CA ALA A 118 -0.30 0.46 -16.17
C ALA A 118 -0.02 0.31 -14.67
N GLY A 119 -1.02 0.57 -13.83
CA GLY A 119 -0.90 0.34 -12.39
C GLY A 119 -2.05 0.95 -11.57
N PRO A 120 -2.26 0.45 -10.34
CA PRO A 120 -3.29 0.99 -9.45
C PRO A 120 -3.00 2.45 -9.09
N THR A 121 -1.73 2.83 -8.90
CA THR A 121 -1.32 4.19 -8.52
C THR A 121 -1.62 5.26 -9.58
N TYR A 122 -1.81 4.86 -10.84
CA TYR A 122 -2.17 5.79 -11.91
C TYR A 122 -3.68 6.02 -12.01
N ASN A 123 -4.49 4.99 -11.69
CA ASN A 123 -5.94 4.98 -11.92
C ASN A 123 -6.78 5.04 -10.63
N LEU A 124 -6.15 5.00 -9.46
CA LEU A 124 -6.84 4.94 -8.17
C LEU A 124 -6.36 6.05 -7.25
N LEU A 125 -7.25 7.00 -6.96
CA LEU A 125 -7.07 7.90 -5.84
C LEU A 125 -7.43 7.17 -4.54
N MET A 126 -6.42 6.99 -3.69
CA MET A 126 -6.55 6.33 -2.40
C MET A 126 -5.77 7.06 -1.32
N CYS A 127 -6.31 7.05 -0.10
CA CYS A 127 -5.62 7.52 1.09
C CYS A 127 -5.73 6.45 2.18
N ILE A 128 -4.61 6.15 2.85
CA ILE A 128 -4.57 5.17 3.93
C ILE A 128 -3.89 5.81 5.14
N LYS A 129 -4.52 5.67 6.31
CA LYS A 129 -3.97 6.12 7.59
C LYS A 129 -3.98 5.00 8.61
N LEU A 130 -2.82 4.73 9.20
CA LEU A 130 -2.72 4.01 10.46
C LEU A 130 -2.77 4.99 11.62
N HIS A 131 -3.54 4.68 12.65
CA HIS A 131 -3.67 5.51 13.84
C HIS A 131 -4.09 4.66 15.03
N GLU A 132 -3.70 5.11 16.22
CA GLU A 132 -4.08 4.48 17.47
C GLU A 132 -5.49 4.93 17.90
N LEU A 133 -6.27 4.00 18.43
CA LEU A 133 -7.57 4.24 19.05
C LEU A 133 -7.42 4.36 20.58
N PRO A 134 -8.41 4.95 21.28
CA PRO A 134 -8.48 4.86 22.73
C PRO A 134 -8.35 3.39 23.19
N GLY A 135 -7.39 3.11 24.07
CA GLY A 135 -7.08 1.76 24.52
C GLY A 135 -5.93 1.04 23.77
N GLY A 136 -5.23 1.71 22.86
CA GLY A 136 -3.98 1.22 22.27
C GLY A 136 -4.14 0.30 21.05
N ALA A 137 -5.37 0.03 20.62
CA ALA A 137 -5.61 -0.71 19.39
C ALA A 137 -5.24 0.14 18.16
N ILE A 138 -4.64 -0.47 17.14
CA ILE A 138 -4.30 0.21 15.89
C ILE A 138 -5.43 0.03 14.87
N ALA A 139 -5.85 1.13 14.27
CA ALA A 139 -6.84 1.18 13.21
C ALA A 139 -6.20 1.58 11.87
N ARG A 140 -6.64 0.93 10.80
CA ARG A 140 -6.38 1.35 9.42
C ARG A 140 -7.63 1.94 8.82
N THR A 141 -7.62 3.24 8.55
CA THR A 141 -8.65 3.89 7.74
C THR A 141 -8.19 3.97 6.30
N SER A 142 -9.06 3.63 5.36
CA SER A 142 -8.80 3.74 3.92
C SER A 142 -9.96 4.46 3.24
N VAL A 143 -9.62 5.48 2.48
CA VAL A 143 -10.53 6.20 1.59
C VAL A 143 -10.12 5.85 0.17
N ALA A 144 -10.99 5.18 -0.59
CA ALA A 144 -10.71 4.79 -1.97
C ALA A 144 -12.03 4.55 -2.71
N GLY A 145 -12.12 5.03 -3.96
CA GLY A 145 -13.39 5.08 -4.70
C GLY A 145 -14.49 5.75 -3.88
N ALA A 146 -15.72 5.26 -3.98
CA ALA A 146 -16.92 5.84 -3.35
C ALA A 146 -17.11 5.53 -1.85
N ARG A 147 -16.06 5.18 -1.09
CA ARG A 147 -16.22 4.80 0.33
C ARG A 147 -14.99 5.00 1.21
N ALA A 148 -15.26 5.17 2.51
CA ALA A 148 -14.31 5.01 3.60
C ALA A 148 -14.51 3.67 4.32
N VAL A 149 -13.41 3.04 4.70
CA VAL A 149 -13.40 1.78 5.46
C VAL A 149 -12.43 1.88 6.62
N ARG A 150 -12.82 1.38 7.79
CA ARG A 150 -11.92 1.15 8.93
C ARG A 150 -11.70 -0.33 9.17
N LYS A 151 -10.46 -0.71 9.45
CA LYS A 151 -10.08 -2.04 9.94
C LYS A 151 -9.44 -1.93 11.32
N VAL A 152 -9.91 -2.75 12.26
CA VAL A 152 -9.37 -2.89 13.62
C VAL A 152 -9.34 -4.39 13.93
N GLY A 153 -8.16 -4.95 14.23
CA GLY A 153 -8.05 -6.41 14.27
C GLY A 153 -8.42 -7.03 12.92
N GLY A 154 -9.08 -8.19 12.95
CA GLY A 154 -9.69 -8.82 11.78
C GLY A 154 -11.00 -8.18 11.30
N ALA A 155 -11.59 -7.25 12.05
CA ALA A 155 -12.89 -6.66 11.74
C ALA A 155 -12.77 -5.49 10.75
N ARG A 156 -13.77 -5.37 9.87
CA ARG A 156 -13.85 -4.32 8.85
C ARG A 156 -15.22 -3.67 8.87
N GLU A 157 -15.23 -2.34 8.89
CA GLU A 157 -16.43 -1.51 8.90
C GLU A 157 -16.37 -0.51 7.74
N VAL A 158 -17.50 -0.30 7.07
CA VAL A 158 -17.67 0.82 6.13
C VAL A 158 -18.10 2.02 6.95
N LEU A 159 -17.27 3.06 6.99
CA LEU A 159 -17.58 4.28 7.74
C LEU A 159 -18.59 5.13 6.98
N GLU A 160 -18.35 5.32 5.68
CA GLU A 160 -19.09 6.26 4.85
C GLU A 160 -19.09 5.79 3.39
N ARG A 161 -20.10 6.24 2.65
CA ARG A 161 -20.23 6.10 1.19
C ARG A 161 -20.63 7.45 0.61
N TRP A 162 -20.15 7.73 -0.59
CA TRP A 162 -20.39 9.01 -1.25
C TRP A 162 -20.77 8.80 -2.69
N GLU A 163 -21.51 9.76 -3.22
CA GLU A 163 -21.84 9.83 -4.65
C GLU A 163 -20.96 10.85 -5.35
N TRP A 164 -20.47 11.85 -4.61
CA TRP A 164 -19.82 13.03 -5.17
C TRP A 164 -18.34 13.12 -4.77
N GLU A 165 -17.52 13.65 -5.68
CA GLU A 165 -16.07 13.78 -5.44
C GLU A 165 -15.78 14.73 -4.29
N GLU A 166 -16.54 15.80 -4.14
CA GLU A 166 -16.38 16.79 -3.07
C GLU A 166 -16.52 16.15 -1.69
N GLU A 167 -17.42 15.17 -1.54
CA GLU A 167 -17.63 14.43 -0.29
C GLU A 167 -16.44 13.51 0.01
N ARG A 168 -15.87 12.87 -1.02
CA ARG A 168 -14.69 12.03 -0.89
C ARG A 168 -13.46 12.84 -0.49
N VAL A 169 -13.26 14.01 -1.10
CA VAL A 169 -12.15 14.92 -0.79
C VAL A 169 -12.26 15.41 0.66
N GLU A 170 -13.45 15.82 1.08
CA GLU A 170 -13.72 16.21 2.47
C GLU A 170 -13.45 15.05 3.44
N ALA A 171 -13.82 13.82 3.08
CA ALA A 171 -13.52 12.65 3.87
C ALA A 171 -12.01 12.33 3.95
N MET A 172 -11.22 12.52 2.88
CA MET A 172 -9.76 12.39 2.96
C MET A 172 -9.15 13.38 3.96
N ARG A 173 -9.65 14.62 3.97
CA ARG A 173 -9.25 15.63 4.94
C ARG A 173 -9.60 15.22 6.36
N ARG A 174 -10.86 14.88 6.64
CA ARG A 174 -11.33 14.57 7.99
C ARG A 174 -10.79 13.26 8.54
N LEU A 175 -10.78 12.21 7.73
CA LEU A 175 -10.45 10.85 8.18
C LEU A 175 -8.95 10.55 8.11
N CYS A 176 -8.25 11.13 7.13
CA CYS A 176 -6.84 10.86 6.89
C CYS A 176 -5.93 12.06 7.14
N GLY A 177 -6.47 13.28 7.28
CA GLY A 177 -5.67 14.49 7.47
C GLY A 177 -4.99 14.98 6.19
N VAL A 178 -5.48 14.57 5.02
CA VAL A 178 -4.90 14.94 3.72
C VAL A 178 -5.75 16.01 3.07
N ASN A 179 -5.14 17.18 2.80
CA ASN A 179 -5.73 18.22 1.99
C ASN A 179 -5.20 18.07 0.56
N LEU A 180 -6.09 17.90 -0.41
CA LEU A 180 -5.71 17.92 -1.82
C LEU A 180 -5.62 19.36 -2.30
N GLU A 181 -4.49 19.72 -2.88
CA GLU A 181 -4.32 21.00 -3.54
C GLU A 181 -5.14 21.07 -4.83
N GLU A 182 -5.47 22.28 -5.28
CA GLU A 182 -6.30 22.51 -6.46
C GLU A 182 -5.76 21.79 -7.70
N GLY A 183 -4.46 21.88 -7.96
CA GLY A 183 -3.83 21.17 -9.09
C GLY A 183 -3.92 19.64 -9.02
N ALA A 184 -3.99 19.06 -7.82
CA ALA A 184 -4.20 17.62 -7.65
C ALA A 184 -5.63 17.21 -7.98
N LEU A 185 -6.62 18.06 -7.63
CA LEU A 185 -8.03 17.82 -7.94
C LEU A 185 -8.31 17.93 -9.44
N GLU A 186 -7.72 18.93 -10.11
CA GLU A 186 -7.82 19.04 -11.57
C GLU A 186 -7.22 17.81 -12.27
N TRP A 187 -6.05 17.35 -11.82
CA TRP A 187 -5.46 16.12 -12.34
C TRP A 187 -6.35 14.88 -12.12
N VAL A 188 -7.02 14.80 -10.97
CA VAL A 188 -7.96 13.70 -10.69
C VAL A 188 -9.17 13.76 -11.62
N LYS A 189 -9.70 14.96 -11.87
CA LYS A 189 -10.84 15.20 -12.76
C LYS A 189 -10.55 14.78 -14.20
N GLU A 190 -9.33 15.02 -14.69
CA GLU A 190 -8.91 14.66 -16.05
C GLU A 190 -8.72 13.15 -16.27
N LYS A 191 -8.72 12.33 -15.21
CA LYS A 191 -8.36 10.91 -15.29
C LYS A 191 -9.60 10.01 -15.39
N PRO A 192 -9.77 9.28 -16.50
CA PRO A 192 -10.93 8.42 -16.70
C PRO A 192 -11.08 7.38 -15.58
N GLY A 193 -12.26 7.35 -14.95
CA GLY A 193 -12.62 6.35 -13.95
C GLY A 193 -11.98 6.52 -12.57
N MET A 194 -11.19 7.57 -12.35
CA MET A 194 -10.60 7.84 -11.03
C MET A 194 -11.45 8.77 -10.16
N ALA A 195 -12.02 9.82 -10.75
CA ALA A 195 -12.92 10.75 -10.08
C ALA A 195 -14.33 10.14 -9.93
N LEU A 196 -14.99 10.43 -8.81
CA LEU A 196 -16.45 10.40 -8.75
C LEU A 196 -17.02 11.59 -9.54
N PRO A 197 -18.32 11.60 -9.85
CA PRO A 197 -18.98 12.78 -10.41
C PRO A 197 -18.78 14.02 -9.51
N PHE A 198 -18.59 15.18 -10.13
CA PHE A 198 -18.62 16.48 -9.44
C PHE A 198 -20.03 17.07 -9.52
N ARG A 199 -20.54 17.63 -8.41
CA ARG A 199 -21.90 18.18 -8.36
C ARG A 199 -22.11 19.32 -9.36
N ARG A 200 -21.12 20.19 -9.48
CA ARG A 200 -21.17 21.37 -10.37
C ARG A 200 -21.32 21.01 -11.84
N ASP A 201 -20.74 19.88 -12.25
CA ASP A 201 -20.84 19.39 -13.63
C ASP A 201 -22.21 18.73 -13.89
N ALA A 202 -22.86 18.19 -12.86
CA ALA A 202 -24.19 17.57 -12.95
C ALA A 202 -25.35 18.60 -12.94
N GLU A 203 -25.16 19.75 -12.29
CA GLU A 203 -26.18 20.81 -12.17
C GLU A 203 -26.08 21.90 -13.26
N GLY A 204 -25.03 21.90 -14.08
CA GLY A 204 -24.60 23.04 -14.91
C GLY A 204 -24.65 22.88 -16.44
N GLY A 205 -25.45 21.98 -16.98
CA GLY A 205 -25.68 21.84 -18.42
C GLY A 205 -26.74 22.81 -18.98
N VAL A 206 -26.60 24.12 -18.78
CA VAL A 206 -27.29 25.13 -19.60
C VAL A 206 -26.26 26.17 -20.00
N PRO A 207 -25.89 26.26 -21.30
CA PRO A 207 -25.01 27.32 -21.76
C PRO A 207 -25.76 28.65 -21.70
N MET A 208 -25.11 29.69 -21.16
CA MET A 208 -25.43 31.07 -21.53
C MET A 208 -24.86 31.38 -22.90
#